data_AF-A0A961U5E7-F1
#
_entry.id   AF-A0A961U5E7-F1
#
_cell.length_a   1.000
_cell.length_b   1.000
_cell.length_c   1.000
_cell.angle_alpha   90.00
_cell.angle_beta   90.00
_cell.angle_gamma   90.00
#
_symmetry.space_group_name_H-M   'P 1'
#
loop_
_entity.id
_entity.type
_entity.pdbx_description
1 polymer ?
#
loop_
_entity_poly.entity_id
_entity_poly.type
_entity_poly.pdbx_seq_one_letter_code
_entity_poly.pdbx_strand_id
1 'polypeptide(L)'
;MEARERTVAGVDGCKAGWIAVVASLVETPLEMRVIETFDQLVASLPDDAIIAVDMPIGLPDFTGHGGRGPEALVRPLLKERQSSVFSIPSRAAIYAEDASF
;
A
#
# COMPACT_ATOMS: atom_id res chain seq x y z
N MET A 1 -2.00 -28.32 -8.32
CA MET A 1 -1.88 -26.94 -8.81
C MET A 1 -0.41 -26.61 -8.77
N GLU A 2 0.30 -26.75 -9.89
CA GLU A 2 1.71 -26.36 -9.96
C GLU A 2 1.82 -24.86 -9.68
N ALA A 3 2.72 -24.49 -8.78
CA ALA A 3 3.07 -23.09 -8.59
C ALA A 3 3.71 -22.60 -9.89
N ARG A 4 2.99 -21.77 -10.65
CA ARG A 4 3.61 -21.03 -11.74
C ARG A 4 4.72 -20.17 -11.14
N GLU A 5 5.87 -20.19 -11.76
CA GLU A 5 6.91 -19.20 -11.53
C GLU A 5 6.30 -17.83 -11.83
N ARG A 6 6.02 -17.09 -10.76
CA ARG A 6 5.32 -15.82 -10.85
C ARG A 6 6.08 -14.80 -10.03
N THR A 7 6.31 -13.64 -10.62
CA THR A 7 6.95 -12.53 -9.94
C THR A 7 5.94 -11.84 -9.02
N VAL A 8 6.36 -11.55 -7.80
CA VAL A 8 5.64 -10.70 -6.86
C VAL A 8 6.53 -9.54 -6.45
N ALA A 9 6.00 -8.34 -6.47
CA ALA A 9 6.67 -7.14 -6.00
C ALA A 9 5.89 -6.51 -4.85
N GLY A 10 6.50 -6.42 -3.66
CA GLY A 10 6.00 -5.59 -2.57
C GLY A 10 6.55 -4.18 -2.72
N VAL A 11 5.69 -3.16 -2.75
CA VAL A 11 6.11 -1.79 -3.08
C VAL A 11 5.49 -0.75 -2.16
N ASP A 12 6.27 0.30 -1.89
CA ASP A 12 5.87 1.45 -1.07
C ASP A 12 6.49 2.74 -1.62
N GLY A 13 5.80 3.86 -1.38
CA GLY A 13 6.27 5.19 -1.78
C GLY A 13 7.45 5.65 -0.91
N CYS A 14 8.48 6.21 -1.54
CA CYS A 14 9.60 6.81 -0.84
C CYS A 14 9.97 8.16 -1.45
N LYS A 15 10.88 8.91 -0.80
CA LYS A 15 11.28 10.25 -1.27
C LYS A 15 11.88 10.26 -2.69
N ALA A 16 12.40 9.13 -3.16
CA ALA A 16 13.00 8.97 -4.48
C ALA A 16 12.05 8.33 -5.51
N GLY A 17 10.75 8.18 -5.19
CA GLY A 17 9.77 7.49 -6.02
C GLY A 17 9.19 6.29 -5.29
N TRP A 18 9.58 5.09 -5.70
CA TRP A 18 9.07 3.81 -5.19
C TRP A 18 10.22 2.89 -4.80
N ILE A 19 10.12 2.27 -3.63
CA ILE A 19 10.94 1.12 -3.28
C ILE A 19 10.16 -0.15 -3.58
N ALA A 20 10.81 -1.12 -4.22
CA ALA A 20 10.22 -2.40 -4.57
C ALA A 20 11.12 -3.55 -4.12
N VAL A 21 10.51 -4.55 -3.48
CA VAL A 21 11.14 -5.84 -3.21
C VAL A 21 10.50 -6.87 -4.12
N VAL A 22 11.27 -7.37 -5.08
CA VAL A 22 10.82 -8.29 -6.13
C VAL A 22 11.28 -9.70 -5.79
N ALA A 23 10.37 -10.65 -5.89
CA ALA A 23 10.61 -12.06 -5.61
C ALA A 23 9.98 -12.94 -6.70
N SER A 24 10.61 -14.07 -6.99
CA SER A 24 9.93 -15.19 -7.66
C SER A 24 9.21 -16.03 -6.61
N LEU A 25 8.00 -16.53 -6.91
CA LEU A 25 7.31 -17.47 -6.00
C LEU A 25 7.98 -18.85 -5.92
N VAL A 26 8.94 -19.13 -6.81
CA VAL A 26 9.65 -20.40 -6.90
C VAL A 26 11.10 -20.27 -6.46
N GLU A 27 11.72 -19.11 -6.70
CA GLU A 27 13.11 -18.85 -6.33
C GLU A 27 13.26 -17.89 -5.15
N THR A 28 14.33 -18.05 -4.38
CA THR A 28 14.55 -17.36 -3.12
C THR A 28 15.23 -15.97 -3.16
N PRO A 29 15.93 -15.52 -4.22
CA PRO A 29 16.58 -14.21 -4.14
C PRO A 29 15.54 -13.09 -4.17
N LEU A 30 15.64 -12.20 -3.19
CA LEU A 30 14.90 -10.95 -3.17
C LEU A 30 15.75 -9.88 -3.84
N GLU A 31 15.19 -9.21 -4.83
CA GLU A 31 15.82 -8.06 -5.48
C GLU A 31 15.17 -6.77 -4.96
N MET A 32 15.99 -5.84 -4.46
CA MET A 32 15.52 -4.52 -4.07
C MET A 32 15.79 -3.52 -5.20
N ARG A 33 14.79 -2.72 -5.54
CA ARG A 33 14.90 -1.63 -6.52
C ARG A 33 14.36 -0.33 -5.93
N VAL A 34 14.96 0.79 -6.33
CA VAL A 34 14.37 2.13 -6.16
C VAL A 34 14.12 2.68 -7.57
N ILE A 35 12.88 3.04 -7.86
CA ILE A 35 12.42 3.43 -9.20
C ILE A 35 11.65 4.75 -9.06
N GLU A 36 11.88 5.70 -9.97
CA GLU A 36 11.37 7.06 -9.83
C GLU A 36 9.84 7.13 -9.95
N THR A 37 9.26 6.38 -10.89
CA THR A 37 7.82 6.41 -11.18
C THR A 37 7.19 5.02 -11.16
N PHE A 38 5.88 4.96 -10.91
CA PHE A 38 5.16 3.68 -10.82
C PHE A 38 5.03 3.01 -12.19
N ASP A 39 4.92 3.78 -13.28
CA ASP A 39 4.90 3.24 -14.64
C ASP A 39 6.24 2.60 -15.03
N GLN A 40 7.37 3.16 -14.62
CA GLN A 40 8.69 2.53 -14.78
C GLN A 40 8.78 1.22 -14.00
N LEU A 41 8.21 1.16 -12.79
CA LEU A 41 8.15 -0.09 -12.01
C LEU A 41 7.35 -1.16 -12.77
N VAL A 42 6.16 -0.82 -13.26
CA VAL A 42 5.31 -1.75 -14.03
C VAL A 42 6.06 -2.25 -15.27
N ALA A 43 6.72 -1.35 -16.02
CA ALA A 43 7.50 -1.71 -17.19
C ALA A 43 8.77 -2.56 -16.89
N SER A 44 9.24 -2.56 -15.64
CA SER A 44 10.41 -3.33 -15.20
C SER A 44 10.10 -4.77 -14.77
N LEU A 45 8.81 -5.14 -14.75
CA LEU A 45 8.32 -6.44 -14.28
C LEU A 45 7.68 -7.21 -15.45
N PRO A 46 7.60 -8.55 -15.37
CA PRO A 46 6.83 -9.34 -16.33
C PRO A 46 5.35 -8.96 -16.34
N ASP A 47 4.69 -9.10 -17.49
CA ASP A 47 3.26 -8.75 -17.68
C ASP A 47 2.31 -9.47 -16.71
N ASP A 48 2.70 -10.64 -16.19
CA ASP A 48 1.89 -11.43 -15.27
C ASP A 48 2.26 -11.27 -13.80
N ALA A 49 3.16 -10.32 -13.48
CA ALA A 49 3.60 -10.02 -12.13
C ALA A 49 2.45 -9.52 -11.24
N ILE A 50 2.53 -9.86 -9.94
CA ILE A 50 1.62 -9.33 -8.92
C ILE A 50 2.33 -8.22 -8.17
N ILE A 51 1.77 -7.02 -8.18
CA ILE A 51 2.29 -5.87 -7.42
C ILE A 51 1.41 -5.67 -6.19
N ALA A 52 1.97 -5.88 -5.01
CA ALA A 52 1.33 -5.60 -3.73
C ALA A 52 1.76 -4.22 -3.25
N VAL A 53 0.81 -3.28 -3.17
CA VAL A 53 1.08 -1.90 -2.78
C VAL A 53 0.48 -1.61 -1.40
N ASP A 54 1.27 -1.05 -0.49
CA ASP A 54 0.79 -0.62 0.83
C ASP A 54 0.04 0.72 0.73
N MET A 55 -1.17 0.67 0.15
CA MET A 55 -2.02 1.84 -0.01
C MET A 55 -3.47 1.53 0.36
N PRO A 56 -4.19 2.51 0.94
CA PRO A 56 -5.63 2.44 1.07
C PRO A 56 -6.31 2.17 -0.28
N ILE A 57 -7.08 1.08 -0.36
CA ILE A 57 -7.92 0.81 -1.52
C ILE A 57 -9.20 1.65 -1.40
N GLY A 58 -9.25 2.72 -2.19
CA GLY A 58 -10.33 3.69 -2.20
C GLY A 58 -10.27 4.67 -1.03
N LEU A 59 -10.87 5.84 -1.24
CA LEU A 59 -11.06 6.87 -0.22
C LEU A 59 -12.56 7.13 -0.08
N PRO A 60 -13.10 7.10 1.15
CA PRO A 60 -14.51 7.38 1.37
C PRO A 60 -14.79 8.87 1.13
N ASP A 61 -15.99 9.22 0.68
CA ASP A 61 -16.39 10.61 0.54
C ASP A 61 -16.46 11.32 1.91
N PHE A 62 -16.88 10.58 2.93
CA PHE A 62 -16.94 11.03 4.32
C PHE A 62 -16.29 10.00 5.25
N THR A 63 -15.48 10.47 6.20
CA THR A 63 -14.93 9.61 7.26
C THR A 63 -15.71 9.84 8.56
N GLY A 64 -16.21 8.75 9.14
CA GLY A 64 -16.86 8.78 10.47
C GLY A 64 -15.86 8.60 11.61
N HIS A 65 -16.34 8.80 12.84
CA HIS A 65 -15.56 8.50 14.04
C HIS A 65 -15.16 7.02 14.06
N GLY A 66 -13.89 6.74 14.35
CA GLY A 66 -13.35 5.37 14.35
C GLY A 66 -12.90 4.85 12.98
N GLY A 67 -13.17 5.59 11.89
CA GLY A 67 -12.70 5.29 10.54
C GLY A 67 -13.65 4.39 9.73
N ARG A 68 -13.09 3.59 8.82
CA ARG A 68 -13.85 2.59 8.07
C ARG A 68 -14.27 1.42 8.97
N GLY A 69 -15.22 0.62 8.48
CA GLY A 69 -15.71 -0.59 9.16
C GLY A 69 -14.59 -1.47 9.76
N PRO A 70 -13.57 -1.88 8.98
CA PRO A 70 -12.46 -2.69 9.52
C PRO A 70 -11.68 -2.01 10.65
N GLU A 71 -11.45 -0.70 10.54
CA GLU A 71 -10.71 0.08 11.54
C GLU A 71 -11.50 0.18 12.85
N ALA A 72 -12.80 0.46 12.77
CA ALA A 72 -13.70 0.50 13.92
C ALA A 72 -13.81 -0.87 14.61
N LEU A 73 -13.86 -1.95 13.84
CA LEU A 73 -13.99 -3.32 14.36
C LEU A 73 -12.70 -3.85 15.02
N VAL A 74 -11.52 -3.45 14.53
CA VAL A 74 -10.24 -3.97 15.07
C VAL A 74 -9.78 -3.22 16.33
N ARG A 75 -10.13 -1.94 16.49
CA ARG A 75 -9.70 -1.11 17.63
C ARG A 75 -9.99 -1.73 19.00
N PRO A 76 -11.21 -2.23 19.31
CA PRO A 76 -11.49 -2.87 20.61
C PRO A 76 -10.63 -4.12 20.88
N LEU A 77 -10.22 -4.82 19.81
CA LEU A 77 -9.41 -6.04 19.92
C LEU A 77 -7.95 -5.73 20.29
N LEU A 78 -7.46 -4.55 19.94
CA LEU A 78 -6.08 -4.12 20.18
C LEU A 78 -5.84 -3.51 21.56
N LYS A 79 -6.91 -3.19 22.32
CA LYS A 79 -6.85 -2.61 23.68
C LYS A 79 -5.95 -1.37 23.73
N GLU A 80 -4.85 -1.41 24.50
CA GLU A 80 -3.88 -0.33 24.65
C GLU A 80 -3.21 0.08 23.32
N ARG A 81 -3.25 -0.79 22.30
CA ARG A 81 -2.69 -0.55 20.97
C ARG A 81 -3.70 -0.04 19.94
N GLN A 82 -4.90 0.36 20.37
CA GLN A 82 -5.92 0.92 19.47
C GLN A 82 -5.44 2.15 18.68
N SER A 83 -4.46 2.90 19.21
CA SER A 83 -3.84 4.06 18.56
C SER A 83 -2.91 3.68 17.41
N SER A 84 -2.51 2.41 17.28
CA SER A 84 -1.72 1.91 16.15
C SER A 84 -2.57 1.69 14.89
N VAL A 85 -3.89 1.85 14.96
CA VAL A 85 -4.79 1.83 13.80
C VAL A 85 -4.90 3.24 13.25
N PHE A 86 -4.26 3.47 12.11
CA PHE A 86 -4.36 4.72 11.36
C PHE A 86 -5.62 4.69 10.48
N SER A 87 -6.56 5.59 10.76
CA SER A 87 -7.75 5.72 9.92
C SER A 87 -7.43 6.56 8.70
N ILE A 88 -7.94 6.12 7.55
CA ILE A 88 -7.68 6.81 6.30
C ILE A 88 -8.51 8.11 6.22
N PRO A 89 -7.95 9.20 5.70
CA PRO A 89 -8.69 10.44 5.49
C PRO A 89 -9.78 10.27 4.43
N SER A 90 -10.75 11.18 4.43
CA SER A 90 -11.73 11.24 3.35
C SER A 90 -11.07 11.72 2.06
N ARG A 91 -11.72 11.45 0.93
CA ARG A 91 -11.34 12.01 -0.36
C ARG A 91 -11.23 13.54 -0.30
N ALA A 92 -12.22 14.20 0.30
CA ALA A 92 -12.25 15.66 0.44
C ALA A 92 -11.06 16.18 1.26
N ALA A 93 -10.62 15.47 2.30
CA ALA A 93 -9.47 15.87 3.10
C ALA A 93 -8.14 15.75 2.34
N ILE A 94 -7.98 14.72 1.49
CA ILE A 94 -6.78 14.54 0.66
C ILE A 94 -6.64 15.64 -0.41
N TYR A 95 -7.76 16.12 -0.97
CA TYR A 95 -7.77 17.17 -1.99
C TYR A 95 -7.94 18.58 -1.41
N ALA A 96 -8.02 18.73 -0.08
CA ALA A 96 -8.07 20.04 0.54
C ALA A 96 -6.71 20.74 0.38
N GLU A 97 -6.74 22.05 0.19
CA GLU A 97 -5.52 22.85 0.20
C GLU A 97 -4.97 22.94 1.63
N ASP A 98 -3.64 22.96 1.75
CA ASP A 98 -2.99 23.23 3.02
C ASP A 98 -3.43 24.60 3.54
N ALA A 99 -4.00 24.62 4.73
CA ALA A 99 -4.42 25.87 5.35
C ALA A 99 -3.18 26.68 5.74
N SER A 100 -3.18 27.97 5.41
CA SER A 100 -2.02 28.88 5.52
C SER A 100 -1.72 29.37 6.94
N PHE A 101 -2.10 28.62 7.98
CA PHE A 101 -2.00 29.08 9.37
C PHE A 101 -0.57 29.10 9.91
#